data_AF-A0A527GRT9-F1
#
_entry.id   AF-A0A527GRT9-F1
#
_cell.length_a   1.000
_cell.length_b   1.000
_cell.length_c   1.000
_cell.angle_alpha   90.00
_cell.angle_beta   90.00
_cell.angle_gamma   90.00
#
_symmetry.space_group_name_H-M   'P 1'
#
loop_
_entity.id
_entity.type
_entity.pdbx_description
1 polymer ?
#
loop_
_entity_poly.entity_id
_entity_poly.type
_entity_poly.pdbx_seq_one_letter_code
_entity_poly.pdbx_strand_id
1 'polypeptide(L)'
;MLDIKWIRDNPKALVEALVKRSWSAGEAQSMVDGLIASDEARREHVTELQTKQERRNAASKEIGNAMRSGDAALAEKLKAEVGEIKVFIQNGEARERELDKALTDALA
;
A
#
# COMPACT_ATOMS: atom_id res chain seq x y z
N MET A 1 -6.73 -11.01 17.14
CA MET A 1 -5.88 -10.34 16.15
C MET A 1 -4.88 -9.49 16.90
N LEU A 2 -3.59 -9.71 16.66
CA LEU A 2 -2.53 -8.88 17.22
C LEU A 2 -2.59 -7.47 16.59
N ASP A 3 -2.24 -6.44 17.38
CA ASP A 3 -2.18 -5.07 16.87
C ASP A 3 -0.86 -4.87 16.10
N ILE A 4 -0.95 -4.76 14.77
CA ILE A 4 0.21 -4.56 13.90
C ILE A 4 1.00 -3.30 14.22
N LYS A 5 0.33 -2.24 14.70
CA LYS A 5 1.01 -1.02 15.14
C LYS A 5 1.86 -1.30 16.36
N TRP A 6 1.29 -2.01 17.35
CA TRP A 6 2.04 -2.39 18.54
C TRP A 6 3.24 -3.30 18.21
N ILE A 7 3.07 -4.24 17.27
CA ILE A 7 4.15 -5.13 16.81
C ILE A 7 5.30 -4.34 16.18
N ARG A 8 4.98 -3.36 15.32
CA ARG A 8 5.97 -2.49 14.69
C ARG A 8 6.74 -1.66 15.73
N ASP A 9 6.04 -1.16 16.74
CA ASP A 9 6.63 -0.35 17.80
C ASP A 9 7.42 -1.20 18.82
N ASN A 10 7.06 -2.49 18.98
CA ASN A 10 7.61 -3.39 20.00
C ASN A 10 7.97 -4.79 19.47
N PRO A 11 8.78 -4.92 18.40
CA PRO A 11 9.04 -6.21 17.76
C PRO A 11 9.70 -7.22 18.70
N LYS A 12 10.67 -6.75 19.49
CA LYS A 12 11.39 -7.57 20.47
C LYS A 12 10.46 -8.11 21.56
N ALA A 13 9.47 -7.33 21.98
CA ALA A 13 8.53 -7.74 23.02
C ALA A 13 7.66 -8.92 22.54
N LEU A 14 7.26 -8.93 21.26
CA LEU A 14 6.55 -10.07 20.68
C LEU A 14 7.46 -11.30 20.58
N VAL A 15 8.69 -11.14 20.10
CA VAL A 15 9.66 -12.25 20.02
C VAL A 15 9.88 -12.90 21.38
N GLU A 16 10.13 -12.10 22.43
CA GLU A 16 10.29 -12.59 23.79
C GLU A 16 9.03 -13.30 24.32
N ALA A 17 7.85 -12.77 24.01
CA ALA A 17 6.57 -13.40 24.39
C ALA A 17 6.35 -14.74 23.69
N LEU A 18 6.75 -14.87 22.42
CA LEU A 18 6.69 -16.12 21.66
C LEU A 18 7.69 -17.15 22.19
N VAL A 19 8.92 -16.74 22.50
CA VAL A 19 9.93 -17.62 23.12
C VAL A 19 9.45 -18.13 24.48
N LYS A 20 8.81 -17.28 25.30
CA LYS A 20 8.17 -17.70 26.57
C LYS A 20 7.03 -18.69 26.38
N ARG A 21 6.44 -18.75 25.17
CA ARG A 21 5.42 -19.72 24.77
C ARG A 21 6.02 -20.94 24.06
N SER A 22 7.31 -21.21 24.28
CA SER A 22 8.03 -22.38 23.75
C SER A 22 8.29 -22.36 22.24
N TRP A 23 8.21 -21.20 21.59
CA TRP A 23 8.72 -21.05 20.23
C TRP A 23 10.24 -20.99 20.26
N SER A 24 10.93 -21.50 19.23
CA SER A 24 12.36 -21.24 19.12
C SER A 24 12.59 -19.74 18.85
N ALA A 25 13.73 -19.22 19.31
CA ALA A 25 14.09 -17.83 19.09
C ALA A 25 14.15 -17.47 17.59
N GLY A 26 14.61 -18.42 16.76
CA GLY A 26 14.64 -18.24 15.30
C GLY A 26 13.25 -18.14 14.70
N GLU A 27 12.34 -19.07 15.03
CA GLU A 27 10.96 -19.06 14.51
C GLU A 27 10.20 -17.81 14.97
N ALA A 28 10.36 -17.43 16.24
CA ALA A 28 9.74 -16.22 16.78
C ALA A 28 10.22 -14.97 16.03
N GLN A 29 11.53 -14.83 15.82
CA GLN A 29 12.09 -13.69 15.07
C GLN A 29 11.59 -13.67 13.62
N SER A 30 11.66 -14.80 12.91
CA SER A 30 11.19 -14.89 11.52
C SER A 30 9.70 -14.57 11.36
N MET A 31 8.88 -14.98 12.33
CA MET A 31 7.45 -14.65 12.34
C MET A 31 7.23 -13.14 12.48
N VAL A 32 7.90 -12.49 13.45
CA VAL A 32 7.76 -11.05 13.66
C VAL A 32 8.27 -10.25 12.46
N ASP A 33 9.42 -10.64 11.90
CA ASP A 33 9.97 -9.99 10.70
C ASP A 33 9.02 -10.15 9.50
N GLY A 34 8.42 -11.32 9.33
CA GLY A 34 7.42 -11.58 8.29
C GLY A 34 6.16 -10.72 8.43
N LEU A 35 5.68 -10.49 9.66
CA LEU A 35 4.56 -9.59 9.93
C LEU A 35 4.88 -8.14 9.58
N ILE A 36 6.07 -7.67 9.97
CA ILE A 36 6.52 -6.30 9.70
C ILE A 36 6.68 -6.09 8.21
N ALA A 37 7.31 -7.03 7.50
CA ALA A 37 7.48 -6.96 6.05
C ALA A 37 6.14 -6.95 5.30
N SER A 38 5.16 -7.73 5.77
CA SER A 38 3.81 -7.75 5.20
C SER A 38 3.07 -6.43 5.39
N ASP A 39 3.18 -5.82 6.58
CA ASP A 39 2.64 -4.49 6.86
C ASP A 39 3.34 -3.39 6.06
N GLU A 40 4.66 -3.46 5.89
CA GLU A 40 5.42 -2.53 5.07
C GLU A 40 4.97 -2.59 3.61
N ALA A 41 4.92 -3.78 3.01
CA ALA A 41 4.46 -3.96 1.63
C ALA A 41 3.03 -3.43 1.42
N ARG A 42 2.14 -3.67 2.39
CA ARG A 42 0.78 -3.11 2.38
C ARG A 42 0.80 -1.58 2.40
N ARG A 43 1.57 -0.97 3.30
CA ARG A 43 1.63 0.49 3.46
C ARG A 43 2.25 1.18 2.26
N GLU A 44 3.30 0.61 1.68
CA GLU A 44 3.91 1.10 0.44
C GLU A 44 2.89 1.12 -0.69
N HIS A 45 2.19 -0.01 -0.88
CA HIS A 45 1.17 -0.15 -1.91
C HIS A 45 0.01 0.85 -1.75
N VAL A 46 -0.50 1.00 -0.53
CA VAL A 46 -1.55 2.00 -0.21
C VAL A 46 -1.06 3.42 -0.51
N THR A 47 0.19 3.73 -0.16
CA THR A 47 0.79 5.06 -0.40
C THR A 47 0.92 5.32 -1.90
N GLU A 48 1.33 4.32 -2.68
CA GLU A 48 1.43 4.41 -4.14
C GLU A 48 0.05 4.64 -4.77
N LEU A 49 -0.96 3.87 -4.35
CA LEU A 49 -2.35 4.05 -4.81
C LEU A 49 -2.87 5.45 -4.52
N GLN A 50 -2.65 5.97 -3.32
CA GLN A 50 -3.04 7.33 -2.94
C GLN A 50 -2.33 8.38 -3.81
N THR A 51 -1.03 8.23 -4.03
CA THR A 51 -0.24 9.13 -4.88
C THR A 51 -0.78 9.16 -6.32
N LYS A 52 -1.14 7.99 -6.88
CA LYS A 52 -1.71 7.88 -8.23
C LYS A 52 -3.11 8.48 -8.28
N GLN A 53 -3.91 8.26 -7.25
CA GLN A 53 -5.24 8.84 -7.10
C GLN A 53 -5.20 10.39 -7.05
N GLU A 54 -4.23 10.95 -6.34
CA GLU A 54 -3.96 12.39 -6.31
C GLU A 54 -3.50 12.90 -7.68
N ARG A 55 -2.56 12.22 -8.34
CA ARG A 55 -2.10 12.60 -9.69
C ARG A 55 -3.26 12.59 -10.69
N ARG A 56 -4.15 11.59 -10.65
CA ARG A 56 -5.35 11.55 -11.50
C ARG A 56 -6.21 12.81 -11.33
N ASN A 57 -6.42 13.22 -10.08
CA ASN A 57 -7.24 14.38 -9.76
C ASN A 57 -6.56 15.69 -10.19
N ALA A 58 -5.24 15.80 -10.04
CA ALA A 58 -4.46 16.92 -10.53
C ALA A 58 -4.50 17.00 -12.07
N ALA A 59 -4.22 15.90 -12.76
CA ALA A 59 -4.26 15.80 -14.22
C ALA A 59 -5.67 16.15 -14.76
N SER A 60 -6.74 15.75 -14.06
CA SER A 60 -8.11 16.13 -14.44
C SER A 60 -8.34 17.65 -14.43
N LYS A 61 -7.76 18.37 -13.46
CA LYS A 61 -7.81 19.84 -13.40
C LYS A 61 -6.94 20.46 -14.50
N GLU A 62 -5.76 19.91 -14.73
CA GLU A 62 -4.85 20.34 -15.81
C GLU A 62 -5.49 20.19 -17.19
N ILE A 63 -6.24 19.12 -17.45
CA ILE A 63 -7.02 18.95 -18.69
C ILE A 63 -8.02 20.09 -18.85
N GLY A 64 -8.78 20.41 -17.81
CA GLY A 64 -9.74 21.52 -17.85
C GLY A 64 -9.07 22.87 -18.13
N ASN A 65 -7.88 23.10 -17.58
CA ASN A 65 -7.08 24.29 -17.87
C ASN A 65 -6.59 24.31 -19.33
N ALA A 66 -6.04 23.21 -19.83
CA ALA A 66 -5.54 23.08 -21.20
C ALA A 66 -6.65 23.29 -22.23
N MET A 67 -7.83 22.72 -21.99
CA MET A 67 -9.01 22.93 -22.84
C MET A 67 -9.46 24.39 -22.86
N ARG A 68 -9.39 25.10 -21.72
CA ARG A 68 -9.70 26.54 -21.65
C ARG A 68 -8.66 27.41 -22.37
N SER A 69 -7.40 27.02 -22.34
CA SER A 69 -6.32 27.74 -23.04
C SER A 69 -6.21 27.38 -24.53
N GLY A 70 -7.06 26.46 -25.03
CA GLY A 70 -7.01 25.99 -26.41
C GLY A 70 -5.83 25.04 -26.72
N ASP A 71 -5.14 24.54 -25.69
CA ASP A 71 -4.02 23.61 -25.84
C ASP A 71 -4.53 22.17 -25.94
N ALA A 72 -4.99 21.81 -27.14
CA ALA A 72 -5.50 20.47 -27.44
C ALA A 72 -4.41 19.39 -27.29
N ALA A 73 -3.15 19.70 -27.58
CA ALA A 73 -2.06 18.74 -27.50
C ALA A 73 -1.78 18.33 -26.04
N LEU A 74 -1.72 19.32 -25.13
CA LEU A 74 -1.57 19.06 -23.70
C LEU A 74 -2.79 18.32 -23.13
N ALA A 75 -4.00 18.70 -23.53
CA ALA A 75 -5.21 18.03 -23.08
C ALA A 75 -5.25 16.55 -23.46
N GLU A 76 -4.90 16.19 -24.69
CA GLU A 76 -4.86 14.79 -25.12
C GLU A 76 -3.76 13.99 -24.40
N LYS A 77 -2.57 14.58 -24.19
CA LYS A 77 -1.50 13.94 -23.41
C LYS A 77 -1.95 13.62 -21.98
N LEU A 78 -2.61 14.57 -21.32
CA LEU A 78 -3.09 14.39 -19.95
C LEU A 78 -4.26 13.39 -19.87
N LYS A 79 -5.13 13.32 -20.89
CA LYS A 79 -6.18 12.30 -20.95
C LYS A 79 -5.59 10.89 -21.05
N ALA A 80 -4.54 10.71 -21.86
CA ALA A 80 -3.83 9.44 -21.94
C ALA A 80 -3.24 9.03 -20.57
N GLU A 81 -2.56 9.96 -19.90
CA GLU A 81 -2.01 9.74 -18.55
C GLU A 81 -3.10 9.36 -17.53
N VAL A 82 -4.24 10.08 -17.52
CA VAL A 82 -5.39 9.73 -16.66
C VAL A 82 -5.92 8.33 -16.96
N GLY A 83 -5.93 7.93 -18.24
CA GLY A 83 -6.29 6.57 -18.66
C GLY A 83 -5.37 5.51 -18.08
N GLU A 84 -4.06 5.70 -18.19
CA GLU A 84 -3.04 4.81 -17.62
C GLU A 84 -3.15 4.72 -16.09
N ILE A 85 -3.30 5.86 -15.42
CA ILE A 85 -3.48 5.91 -13.97
C ILE A 85 -4.75 5.17 -13.53
N LYS A 86 -5.83 5.28 -14.30
CA LYS A 86 -7.07 4.56 -13.98
C LYS A 86 -6.87 3.04 -14.02
N VAL A 87 -6.17 2.52 -15.03
CA VAL A 87 -5.84 1.10 -15.13
C VAL A 87 -4.94 0.68 -13.96
N PHE A 88 -3.94 1.50 -13.62
CA PHE A 88 -3.07 1.24 -12.47
C PHE A 88 -3.87 1.13 -11.17
N ILE A 89 -4.76 2.09 -10.89
CA ILE A 89 -5.57 2.10 -9.66
C ILE A 89 -6.47 0.86 -9.59
N GLN A 90 -7.14 0.51 -10.69
CA GLN A 90 -8.02 -0.68 -10.73
C GLN A 90 -7.27 -1.98 -10.43
N ASN A 91 -6.06 -2.15 -10.97
CA ASN A 91 -5.23 -3.31 -10.70
C ASN A 91 -4.64 -3.26 -9.28
N GLY A 92 -4.25 -2.08 -8.82
CA GLY A 92 -3.71 -1.90 -7.48
C GLY A 92 -4.74 -2.18 -6.39
N GLU A 93 -6.01 -1.84 -6.56
CA GLU A 93 -7.06 -2.19 -5.58
C GLU A 93 -7.19 -3.70 -5.36
N ALA A 94 -7.00 -4.53 -6.40
CA ALA A 94 -7.00 -5.98 -6.24
C ALA A 94 -5.80 -6.44 -5.40
N ARG A 95 -4.61 -5.88 -5.67
CA ARG A 95 -3.39 -6.16 -4.91
C ARG A 95 -3.49 -5.71 -3.46
N GLU A 96 -4.13 -4.58 -3.20
CA GLU A 96 -4.37 -4.07 -1.84
C GLU A 96 -5.19 -5.09 -1.03
N ARG A 97 -6.27 -5.63 -1.60
CA ARG A 97 -7.09 -6.66 -0.94
C ARG A 97 -6.32 -7.94 -0.64
N GLU A 98 -5.40 -8.34 -1.53
CA GLU A 98 -4.53 -9.49 -1.29
C GLU A 98 -3.58 -9.25 -0.11
N LEU A 99 -2.96 -8.06 -0.05
CA LEU A 99 -2.05 -7.68 1.03
C LEU A 99 -2.79 -7.53 2.36
N ASP A 100 -3.99 -6.93 2.34
CA ASP A 100 -4.87 -6.82 3.50
C ASP A 100 -5.23 -8.19 4.06
N LYS A 101 -5.62 -9.13 3.17
CA LYS A 101 -5.96 -10.49 3.56
C LYS A 101 -4.75 -11.22 4.11
N ALA A 102 -3.61 -11.17 3.42
CA ALA A 102 -2.38 -11.82 3.86
C ALA A 102 -1.94 -11.33 5.25
N LEU A 103 -2.00 -10.01 5.49
CA LEU A 103 -1.68 -9.44 6.80
C LEU A 103 -2.70 -9.87 7.87
N THR A 104 -3.99 -9.85 7.54
CA THR A 104 -5.06 -10.28 8.45
C THR A 104 -4.91 -11.74 8.86
N ASP A 105 -4.65 -12.62 7.89
CA ASP A 105 -4.45 -14.06 8.10
C ASP A 105 -3.18 -14.31 8.94
N ALA A 106 -2.12 -13.51 8.76
CA ALA A 106 -0.90 -13.63 9.55
C ALA A 106 -1.05 -13.12 11.00
N LEU A 107 -1.98 -12.19 11.24
CA LEU A 107 -2.28 -11.62 12.57
C LEU A 107 -3.35 -12.39 13.36
N ALA A 108 -3.99 -13.38 12.74
CA ALA A 108 -5.04 -14.22 13.32
C ALA A 108 -4.48 -15.21 14.35
#